data_AF-A0A163XQ59-F1
#
_entry.id   AF-A0A163XQ59-F1
#
_cell.length_a   1.000
_cell.length_b   1.000
_cell.length_c   1.000
_cell.angle_alpha   90.00
_cell.angle_beta   90.00
_cell.angle_gamma   90.00
#
_symmetry.space_group_name_H-M   'P 1'
#
loop_
_entity.id
_entity.type
_entity.pdbx_description
1 polymer ?
#
loop_
_entity_poly.entity_id
_entity_poly.type
_entity_poly.pdbx_seq_one_letter_code
_entity_poly.pdbx_strand_id
1 'polypeptide(L)'
;MKKIVLAFAMMLVCQFSFAQDAFKNDTKKYMNLSGQMKTFELLTGELVSNVEESKRPDFEKELKASMLVLIDKMADMYMTEFTHDDVKKLIQFYESPIGKKLSDKSEVLFEKGQKVGEEWSVGLQGLMMKYMQE
;
A
#
# COMPACT_ATOMS: atom_id res chain seq x y z
N MET A 1 -14.33 45.78 -5.03
CA MET A 1 -14.65 44.52 -5.75
C MET A 1 -13.42 43.65 -5.99
N LYS A 2 -12.34 44.14 -6.63
CA LYS A 2 -11.12 43.33 -6.89
C LYS A 2 -10.50 42.66 -5.64
N LYS A 3 -10.44 43.38 -4.51
CA LYS A 3 -9.94 42.85 -3.22
C LYS A 3 -10.85 41.76 -2.61
N ILE A 4 -12.15 41.83 -2.86
CA ILE A 4 -13.14 40.84 -2.37
C ILE A 4 -13.06 39.56 -3.20
N VAL A 5 -12.93 39.69 -4.53
CA VAL A 5 -12.74 38.55 -5.44
C VAL A 5 -11.43 37.81 -5.11
N LEU A 6 -10.34 38.54 -4.83
CA LEU A 6 -9.06 37.94 -4.45
C LEU A 6 -9.16 37.18 -3.11
N ALA A 7 -9.85 37.74 -2.11
CA ALA A 7 -10.06 37.09 -0.82
C ALA A 7 -10.91 35.81 -0.96
N PHE A 8 -11.94 35.83 -1.81
CA PHE A 8 -12.76 34.64 -2.10
C PHE A 8 -11.96 33.56 -2.84
N ALA A 9 -11.13 33.95 -3.82
CA ALA A 9 -10.27 33.02 -4.54
C ALA A 9 -9.24 32.35 -3.59
N MET A 10 -8.62 33.13 -2.70
CA MET A 10 -7.67 32.60 -1.71
C MET A 10 -8.35 31.66 -0.72
N MET A 11 -9.58 31.98 -0.28
CA MET A 11 -10.38 31.09 0.56
C MET A 11 -10.66 29.74 -0.12
N LEU A 12 -11.01 29.74 -1.41
CA LEU A 12 -11.22 28.51 -2.19
C LEU A 12 -9.94 27.67 -2.28
N VAL A 13 -8.80 28.29 -2.59
CA VAL A 13 -7.50 27.58 -2.66
C VAL A 13 -7.16 26.89 -1.34
N CYS A 14 -7.36 27.57 -0.19
CA CYS A 14 -7.13 26.96 1.11
C CYS A 14 -8.01 25.72 1.34
N GLN A 15 -9.29 25.76 0.95
CA GLN A 15 -10.20 24.61 1.09
C GLN A 15 -9.74 23.41 0.24
N PHE A 16 -9.25 23.65 -0.98
CA PHE A 16 -8.71 22.59 -1.83
C PHE A 16 -7.45 21.95 -1.24
N SER A 17 -6.54 22.73 -0.64
CA SER A 17 -5.36 22.18 0.03
C SER A 17 -5.73 21.26 1.20
N PHE A 18 -6.67 21.68 2.06
CA PHE A 18 -7.13 20.84 3.17
C PHE A 18 -7.81 19.55 2.71
N ALA A 19 -8.60 19.61 1.64
CA ALA A 19 -9.25 18.42 1.07
C ALA A 19 -8.21 17.43 0.49
N GLN A 20 -7.17 17.94 -0.16
CA GLN A 20 -6.08 17.12 -0.70
C GLN A 20 -5.28 16.43 0.40
N ASP A 21 -4.96 17.14 1.49
CA ASP A 21 -4.27 16.57 2.65
C ASP A 21 -5.10 15.47 3.34
N ALA A 22 -6.41 15.70 3.51
CA ALA A 22 -7.32 14.70 4.06
C ALA A 22 -7.38 13.45 3.17
N PHE A 23 -7.49 13.63 1.86
CA PHE A 23 -7.51 12.52 0.91
C PHE A 23 -6.21 11.70 0.99
N LYS A 24 -5.05 12.36 0.95
CA LYS A 24 -3.76 11.68 1.06
C LYS A 24 -3.61 10.90 2.36
N ASN A 25 -4.02 11.48 3.49
CA ASN A 25 -3.95 10.82 4.80
C ASN A 25 -4.86 9.59 4.87
N ASP A 26 -6.07 9.67 4.32
CA ASP A 26 -6.97 8.51 4.24
C ASP A 26 -6.39 7.41 3.34
N THR A 27 -5.77 7.78 2.22
CA THR A 27 -5.12 6.81 1.33
C THR A 27 -3.97 6.08 2.03
N LYS A 28 -3.14 6.80 2.81
CA LYS A 28 -2.09 6.18 3.65
C LYS A 28 -2.67 5.24 4.69
N LYS A 29 -3.77 5.64 5.34
CA LYS A 29 -4.49 4.79 6.30
C LYS A 29 -5.00 3.52 5.65
N TYR A 30 -5.62 3.63 4.48
CA TYR A 30 -6.06 2.47 3.69
C TYR A 30 -4.89 1.50 3.42
N MET A 31 -3.76 1.99 2.90
CA MET A 31 -2.59 1.16 2.59
C MET A 31 -2.09 0.35 3.78
N ASN A 32 -2.06 0.98 4.95
CA ASN A 32 -1.70 0.33 6.20
C ASN A 32 -2.71 -0.76 6.58
N LEU A 33 -4.01 -0.43 6.57
CA LEU A 33 -5.08 -1.38 6.92
C LEU A 33 -5.14 -2.59 5.97
N SER A 34 -4.96 -2.37 4.67
CA SER A 34 -5.00 -3.43 3.66
C SER A 34 -3.74 -4.30 3.63
N GLY A 35 -2.70 -3.92 4.39
CA GLY A 35 -1.43 -4.63 4.43
C GLY A 35 -0.56 -4.46 3.18
N GLN A 36 -0.80 -3.44 2.36
CA GLN A 36 0.00 -3.21 1.15
C GLN A 36 1.43 -2.77 1.46
N MET A 37 1.65 -2.24 2.67
CA MET A 37 2.99 -1.89 3.14
C MET A 37 3.78 -3.09 3.66
N LYS A 38 3.14 -4.24 3.93
CA LYS A 38 3.78 -5.40 4.57
C LYS A 38 4.99 -5.92 3.79
N THR A 39 4.92 -5.99 2.47
CA THR A 39 6.07 -6.44 1.65
C THR A 39 7.28 -5.52 1.84
N PHE A 40 7.07 -4.21 1.88
CA PHE A 40 8.16 -3.26 2.12
C PHE A 40 8.67 -3.34 3.55
N GLU A 41 7.79 -3.52 4.54
CA GLU A 41 8.19 -3.74 5.95
C GLU A 41 9.05 -5.00 6.11
N LEU A 42 8.69 -6.10 5.45
CA LEU A 42 9.49 -7.33 5.45
C LEU A 42 10.88 -7.11 4.84
N LEU A 43 10.94 -6.52 3.64
CA LEU A 43 12.21 -6.23 2.97
C LEU A 43 13.10 -5.31 3.81
N THR A 44 12.51 -4.29 4.44
CA THR A 44 13.27 -3.34 5.25
C THR A 44 13.73 -3.94 6.59
N GLY A 45 12.95 -4.85 7.18
CA GLY A 45 13.39 -5.63 8.35
C GLY A 45 14.62 -6.50 8.07
N GLU A 46 14.70 -7.11 6.89
CA GLU A 46 15.88 -7.85 6.45
C GLU A 46 17.10 -6.93 6.32
N LEU A 47 16.93 -5.75 5.70
CA LEU A 47 18.00 -4.76 5.58
C LEU A 47 18.55 -4.32 6.93
N VAL A 48 17.68 -4.02 7.90
CA VAL A 48 18.10 -3.66 9.27
C VAL A 48 18.87 -4.79 9.94
N SER A 49 18.41 -6.04 9.76
CA SER A 49 19.06 -7.21 10.36
C SER A 49 20.49 -7.42 9.85
N ASN A 50 20.75 -7.04 8.60
CA ASN A 50 22.07 -7.11 7.95
C ASN A 50 23.02 -5.94 8.31
N VAL A 51 22.54 -4.91 9.03
CA VAL A 51 23.35 -3.79 9.50
C VAL A 51 24.01 -4.13 10.84
N GLU A 52 25.28 -3.74 11.01
CA GLU A 52 26.01 -3.85 12.27
C GLU A 52 25.22 -3.22 13.42
N GLU A 53 25.14 -3.90 14.56
CA GLU A 53 24.28 -3.53 15.69
C GLU A 53 24.50 -2.09 16.17
N SER A 54 25.76 -1.63 16.20
CA SER A 54 26.12 -0.27 16.60
C SER A 54 25.63 0.83 15.64
N LYS A 55 25.34 0.48 14.37
CA LYS A 55 24.87 1.39 13.31
C LYS A 55 23.36 1.31 13.08
N ARG A 56 22.69 0.28 13.63
CA ARG A 56 21.24 0.08 13.44
C ARG A 56 20.40 1.29 13.84
N PRO A 57 20.64 1.99 14.98
CA PRO A 57 19.79 3.13 15.37
C PRO A 57 19.76 4.26 14.33
N ASP A 58 20.93 4.61 13.77
CA ASP A 58 21.04 5.65 12.75
C ASP A 58 20.44 5.17 11.42
N PHE A 59 20.72 3.92 11.05
CA PHE A 59 20.15 3.32 9.84
C PHE A 59 18.62 3.24 9.90
N GLU A 60 18.03 2.79 11.00
CA GLU A 60 16.58 2.72 11.20
C GLU A 60 15.93 4.10 11.08
N LYS A 61 16.59 5.15 11.59
CA LYS A 61 16.11 6.52 11.47
C LYS A 61 16.07 7.00 10.01
N GLU A 62 17.14 6.77 9.26
CA GLU A 62 17.21 7.12 7.83
C GLU A 62 16.23 6.30 6.99
N LEU A 63 16.15 5.00 7.28
CA LEU A 63 15.22 4.08 6.66
C LEU A 63 13.77 4.49 6.90
N LYS A 64 13.41 4.90 8.11
CA LYS A 64 12.07 5.42 8.42
C LYS A 64 11.75 6.67 7.59
N ALA A 65 12.70 7.59 7.43
CA ALA A 65 12.50 8.77 6.59
C ALA A 65 12.30 8.38 5.11
N SER A 66 13.09 7.44 4.60
CA SER A 66 12.94 6.87 3.26
C SER A 66 11.56 6.22 3.06
N MET A 67 11.10 5.46 4.05
CA MET A 67 9.78 4.80 4.03
C MET A 67 8.63 5.81 4.01
N LEU A 68 8.74 6.93 4.73
CA LEU A 68 7.73 7.99 4.66
C LEU A 68 7.63 8.57 3.24
N VAL A 69 8.76 8.78 2.55
CA VAL A 69 8.78 9.25 1.16
C VAL A 69 8.12 8.23 0.22
N LEU A 70 8.38 6.93 0.42
CA LEU A 70 7.74 5.87 -0.35
C LEU A 70 6.21 5.87 -0.15
N ILE A 71 5.76 5.90 1.10
CA ILE A 71 4.34 5.94 1.46
C ILE A 71 3.65 7.15 0.84
N ASP A 72 4.29 8.32 0.85
CA ASP A 72 3.76 9.54 0.25
C ASP A 72 3.57 9.40 -1.27
N LYS A 73 4.59 8.88 -1.97
CA LYS A 73 4.52 8.67 -3.43
C LYS A 73 3.49 7.60 -3.81
N MET A 74 3.41 6.54 -3.02
CA MET A 74 2.38 5.51 -3.19
C MET A 74 1.00 6.15 -3.04
N ALA A 75 0.78 6.94 -1.99
CA ALA A 75 -0.51 7.60 -1.76
C ALA A 75 -0.88 8.53 -2.92
N ASP A 76 0.07 9.32 -3.45
CA ASP A 76 -0.15 10.16 -4.62
C ASP A 76 -0.59 9.35 -5.84
N MET A 77 0.02 8.19 -6.08
CA MET A 77 -0.36 7.29 -7.18
C MET A 77 -1.78 6.73 -7.00
N TYR A 78 -2.18 6.31 -5.80
CA TYR A 78 -3.55 5.82 -5.59
C TYR A 78 -4.59 6.93 -5.77
N MET A 79 -4.24 8.17 -5.42
CA MET A 79 -5.12 9.33 -5.60
C MET A 79 -5.36 9.68 -7.09
N THR A 80 -4.58 9.14 -8.03
CA THR A 80 -4.87 9.28 -9.48
C THR A 80 -5.92 8.29 -9.98
N GLU A 81 -6.06 7.14 -9.31
CA GLU A 81 -6.92 6.05 -9.75
C GLU A 81 -8.23 5.96 -8.95
N PHE A 82 -8.24 6.45 -7.72
CA PHE A 82 -9.39 6.39 -6.82
C PHE A 82 -9.88 7.78 -6.46
N THR A 83 -11.18 7.89 -6.17
CA THR A 83 -11.70 9.09 -5.50
C THR A 83 -11.52 8.99 -3.98
N HIS A 84 -11.62 10.13 -3.30
CA HIS A 84 -11.57 10.14 -1.83
C HIS A 84 -12.69 9.29 -1.21
N ASP A 85 -13.88 9.29 -1.81
CA ASP A 85 -14.99 8.49 -1.29
C ASP A 85 -14.81 6.99 -1.53
N ASP A 86 -14.12 6.59 -2.60
CA ASP A 86 -13.73 5.18 -2.80
C ASP A 86 -12.76 4.74 -1.71
N VAL A 87 -11.75 5.56 -1.41
CA VAL A 87 -10.80 5.28 -0.33
C VAL A 87 -11.49 5.20 1.03
N LYS A 88 -12.45 6.07 1.33
CA LYS A 88 -13.25 5.97 2.57
C LYS A 88 -14.02 4.65 2.66
N LYS A 89 -14.62 4.20 1.56
CA LYS A 89 -15.32 2.89 1.51
C LYS A 89 -14.35 1.73 1.70
N LEU A 90 -13.17 1.80 1.11
CA LEU A 90 -12.11 0.80 1.31
C LEU A 90 -11.67 0.75 2.78
N ILE A 91 -11.47 1.90 3.42
CA ILE A 91 -11.16 1.98 4.85
C ILE A 91 -12.26 1.30 5.67
N GLN A 92 -13.54 1.65 5.42
CA GLN A 92 -14.67 1.03 6.13
C GLN A 92 -14.68 -0.50 5.98
N PHE A 93 -14.40 -1.00 4.77
CA PHE A 93 -14.29 -2.42 4.53
C PHE A 93 -13.16 -3.05 5.35
N TYR A 94 -11.94 -2.50 5.30
CA TYR A 94 -10.80 -3.04 6.04
C TYR A 94 -10.88 -2.85 7.56
N GLU A 95 -11.68 -1.90 8.06
CA GLU A 95 -11.97 -1.75 9.49
C GLU A 95 -13.00 -2.78 10.00
N SER A 96 -13.80 -3.37 9.11
CA SER A 96 -14.75 -4.42 9.46
C SER A 96 -14.07 -5.71 9.96
N PRO A 97 -14.76 -6.58 10.72
CA PRO A 97 -14.19 -7.85 11.16
C PRO A 97 -13.68 -8.73 10.01
N ILE A 98 -14.38 -8.74 8.88
CA ILE A 98 -13.97 -9.53 7.71
C ILE A 98 -12.77 -8.90 6.99
N GLY A 99 -12.71 -7.58 6.89
CA GLY A 99 -11.59 -6.87 6.28
C GLY A 99 -10.30 -7.02 7.08
N LYS A 100 -10.38 -6.92 8.41
CA LYS A 100 -9.26 -7.22 9.32
C LYS A 100 -8.79 -8.67 9.15
N LYS A 101 -9.73 -9.62 9.18
CA LYS A 101 -9.42 -11.05 8.97
C LYS A 101 -8.74 -11.27 7.61
N LEU A 102 -9.15 -10.58 6.56
CA LEU A 102 -8.50 -10.67 5.25
C LEU A 102 -7.05 -10.18 5.32
N SER A 103 -6.82 -8.98 5.86
CA SER A 103 -5.47 -8.39 6.02
C SER A 103 -4.53 -9.27 6.87
N ASP A 104 -5.05 -9.87 7.94
CA ASP A 104 -4.32 -10.79 8.82
C ASP A 104 -3.99 -12.11 8.14
N LYS A 105 -4.85 -12.58 7.21
CA LYS A 105 -4.66 -13.83 6.48
C LYS A 105 -3.90 -13.69 5.18
N SER A 106 -3.60 -12.47 4.71
CA SER A 106 -2.91 -12.23 3.44
C SER A 106 -1.62 -13.04 3.28
N GLU A 107 -0.75 -13.09 4.30
CA GLU A 107 0.49 -13.86 4.27
C GLU A 107 0.25 -15.37 4.18
N VAL A 108 -0.63 -15.90 5.04
CA VAL A 108 -1.00 -17.33 5.03
C VAL A 108 -1.66 -17.72 3.70
N LEU A 109 -2.46 -16.84 3.11
CA LEU A 109 -3.09 -17.07 1.81
C LEU A 109 -2.06 -17.04 0.68
N PHE A 110 -1.06 -16.15 0.75
CA PHE A 110 0.04 -16.10 -0.20
C PHE A 110 0.86 -17.40 -0.18
N GLU A 111 1.31 -17.85 1.00
CA GLU A 111 2.06 -19.11 1.15
C GLU A 111 1.27 -20.33 0.65
N LYS A 112 -0.01 -20.41 0.99
CA LYS A 112 -0.88 -21.49 0.50
C LYS A 112 -1.08 -21.40 -1.02
N GLY A 113 -1.22 -20.19 -1.54
CA GLY A 113 -1.36 -19.93 -2.97
C GLY A 113 -0.14 -20.38 -3.76
N GLN A 114 1.07 -20.20 -3.24
CA GLN A 114 2.31 -20.70 -3.86
C GLN A 114 2.26 -22.22 -4.04
N LYS A 115 1.88 -22.97 -2.99
CA LYS A 115 1.75 -24.44 -3.08
C LYS A 115 0.71 -24.88 -4.11
N VAL A 116 -0.45 -24.22 -4.13
CA VAL A 116 -1.49 -24.47 -5.15
C VAL A 116 -0.96 -24.20 -6.56
N GLY A 117 -0.17 -23.14 -6.74
CA GLY A 117 0.47 -22.81 -8.02
C GLY A 117 1.50 -23.85 -8.46
N GLU A 118 2.31 -24.37 -7.53
CA GLU A 118 3.27 -25.46 -7.78
C GLU A 118 2.54 -26.74 -8.25
N GLU A 119 1.48 -27.14 -7.55
CA GLU A 119 0.65 -28.29 -7.94
C GLU A 119 0.06 -28.12 -9.34
N TRP A 120 -0.46 -26.93 -9.65
CA TRP A 120 -0.97 -26.61 -10.98
C TRP A 120 0.13 -26.66 -12.05
N SER A 121 1.34 -26.17 -11.76
CA SER A 121 2.48 -26.21 -12.70
C SER A 121 2.87 -27.63 -13.09
N VAL A 122 2.83 -28.58 -12.15
CA VAL A 122 3.08 -30.00 -12.45
C VAL A 122 2.01 -30.55 -13.40
N GLY A 123 0.73 -30.23 -13.15
CA GLY A 123 -0.37 -30.60 -14.05
C GLY A 123 -0.22 -30.00 -15.44
N LEU A 124 0.21 -28.74 -15.53
CA LEU A 124 0.44 -28.02 -16.78
C LEU A 124 1.56 -28.66 -17.61
N GLN A 125 2.66 -29.11 -16.99
CA GLN A 125 3.72 -29.84 -17.70
C GLN A 125 3.18 -31.14 -18.33
N GLY A 126 2.35 -31.88 -17.60
CA GLY A 126 1.68 -33.07 -18.11
C GLY A 126 0.79 -32.77 -19.32
N LEU A 127 0.01 -31.67 -19.25
CA LEU A 127 -0.81 -31.21 -20.36
C LEU A 127 0.06 -30.86 -21.58
N MET A 128 1.13 -30.08 -21.40
CA MET A 128 2.01 -29.69 -22.50
C MET A 128 2.68 -30.91 -23.16
N MET A 129 3.16 -31.89 -22.38
CA MET A 129 3.76 -33.12 -22.93
C MET A 129 2.79 -33.88 -23.84
N LYS A 130 1.50 -33.92 -23.50
CA LYS A 130 0.47 -34.56 -24.33
C LYS A 130 0.40 -33.95 -25.73
N TYR A 131 0.55 -32.63 -25.86
CA TYR A 131 0.46 -31.92 -27.12
C TYR A 131 1.81 -31.73 -27.84
N MET A 132 2.93 -32.18 -27.24
CA MET A 132 4.25 -32.21 -27.90
C MET A 132 4.56 -33.57 -28.54
N GLN A 133 3.77 -34.60 -28.24
CA GLN A 133 3.91 -35.96 -28.80
C GLN A 133 2.97 -36.22 -29.98
N GLU A 134 2.20 -35.22 -30.40
CA GLU A 134 1.47 -35.14 -31.68
C GLU A 134 2.26 -34.25 -32.66
#